data_AF-A0A7S1D5X7-F1
#
_entry.id   AF-A0A7S1D5X7-F1
#
_cell.length_a   1.000
_cell.length_b   1.000
_cell.length_c   1.000
_cell.angle_alpha   90.00
_cell.angle_beta   90.00
_cell.angle_gamma   90.00
#
_symmetry.space_group_name_H-M   'P 1'
#
loop_
_entity.id
_entity.type
_entity.pdbx_description
1 polymer ?
#
loop_
_entity_poly.entity_id
_entity_poly.type
_entity_poly.pdbx_seq_one_letter_code
_entity_poly.pdbx_strand_id
1 'polypeptide(L)'
;MNNRLGDLPDWAQEPDSEEEDEVDGDIEMGKQGGGDAPPPEQVKKPAEIDKEIFFTAVEQIKKEIEDIIKATSSIEKINEQAQKATTTEKEQELSKKLRRVIDGTNKQAKAAKNLLGELKAENESLKEKGSISNSDLRVRENLLNTLTRKFIDEMKLYQAAQQKYKTDIQKKMKRQVKVVKPDATDEEVEEIMRSEGGRDQLYKQTILAGGVNDEIKTVTAKVAGKYQDVKALEQSVAELHQMFLDFALLV
;
A
#
# COMPACT_ATOMS: atom_id res chain seq x y z
N MET A 1 60.12 58.42 -29.95
CA MET A 1 60.32 59.85 -29.61
C MET A 1 59.80 60.08 -28.21
N ASN A 2 60.72 60.49 -27.33
CA ASN A 2 60.56 61.30 -26.11
C ASN A 2 59.64 60.86 -24.95
N ASN A 3 60.31 60.36 -23.90
CA ASN A 3 60.42 60.91 -22.53
C ASN A 3 59.39 61.94 -22.02
N ARG A 4 58.90 61.66 -20.80
CA ARG A 4 58.75 62.53 -19.59
C ARG A 4 58.07 61.65 -18.53
N LEU A 5 58.67 61.12 -17.46
CA LEU A 5 59.51 61.67 -16.39
C LEU A 5 58.93 62.89 -15.67
N GLY A 6 58.61 62.69 -14.38
CA GLY A 6 58.20 63.65 -13.35
C GLY A 6 56.94 63.17 -12.61
N ASP A 7 56.87 62.97 -11.29
CA ASP A 7 57.82 63.09 -10.17
C ASP A 7 57.26 62.23 -9.02
N LEU A 8 58.14 61.56 -8.26
CA LEU A 8 57.76 60.90 -7.00
C LEU A 8 57.81 61.91 -5.83
N PRO A 9 56.81 61.95 -4.92
CA PRO A 9 56.86 62.79 -3.72
C PRO A 9 57.63 62.18 -2.55
N ASP A 10 58.69 62.90 -2.17
CA ASP A 10 59.36 63.21 -0.89
C ASP A 10 59.10 62.46 0.46
N TRP A 11 58.44 61.31 0.51
CA TRP A 11 58.50 60.43 1.71
C TRP A 11 59.44 59.23 1.52
N ALA A 12 60.18 59.23 0.41
CA ALA A 12 61.40 58.45 0.20
C ALA A 12 62.55 58.99 1.05
N GLN A 13 62.45 58.86 2.37
CA GLN A 13 63.58 58.98 3.28
C GLN A 13 63.57 57.80 4.26
N GLU A 14 64.37 56.79 3.96
CA GLU A 14 64.97 55.93 4.97
C GLU A 14 66.25 56.59 5.48
N PRO A 15 66.67 56.27 6.71
CA PRO A 15 68.04 55.79 6.81
C PRO A 15 68.18 54.52 7.67
N ASP A 16 69.04 53.65 7.12
CA ASP A 16 69.83 52.55 7.65
C ASP A 16 70.02 52.43 9.18
N SER A 17 69.97 51.19 9.66
CA SER A 17 71.14 50.57 10.31
C SER A 17 71.02 49.05 10.34
N GLU A 18 72.14 48.43 9.96
CA GLU A 18 72.40 47.07 9.51
C GLU A 18 72.52 46.00 10.61
N GLU A 19 72.84 44.78 10.12
CA GLU A 19 73.48 43.60 10.73
C GLU A 19 72.57 42.51 11.33
N GLU A 20 72.83 41.21 11.16
CA GLU A 20 73.34 40.31 10.09
C GLU A 20 73.19 38.87 10.66
N ASP A 21 73.68 37.86 9.92
CA ASP A 21 73.89 36.43 10.24
C ASP A 21 72.70 35.46 10.00
N GLU A 22 72.66 34.71 8.88
CA GLU A 22 73.35 33.40 8.60
C GLU A 22 72.71 32.21 9.38
N VAL A 23 72.44 30.99 8.90
CA VAL A 23 72.73 30.18 7.70
C VAL A 23 71.83 28.92 7.73
N ASP A 24 71.58 28.34 6.54
CA ASP A 24 71.41 26.92 6.16
C ASP A 24 70.51 25.90 6.91
N GLY A 25 69.73 25.18 6.08
CA GLY A 25 70.00 23.76 5.84
C GLY A 25 69.17 22.71 6.59
N ASP A 26 68.35 21.99 5.81
CA ASP A 26 67.67 20.71 6.05
C ASP A 26 68.15 19.84 7.23
N ILE A 27 67.19 19.27 7.99
CA ILE A 27 67.22 17.86 8.45
C ILE A 27 65.79 17.35 8.75
N GLU A 28 65.58 16.14 8.25
CA GLU A 28 64.43 15.25 8.23
C GLU A 28 63.82 14.77 9.57
N MET A 29 62.55 14.32 9.43
CA MET A 29 61.89 13.16 10.04
C MET A 29 61.45 13.20 11.52
N GLY A 30 60.13 13.15 11.72
CA GLY A 30 59.53 12.90 13.04
C GLY A 30 58.02 12.65 13.06
N LYS A 31 57.60 11.46 12.60
CA LYS A 31 56.53 10.63 13.19
C LYS A 31 55.06 11.15 13.29
N GLN A 32 54.19 10.37 12.64
CA GLN A 32 53.04 9.65 13.24
C GLN A 32 51.64 10.29 13.12
N GLY A 33 50.76 9.62 12.38
CA GLY A 33 49.31 9.78 12.52
C GLY A 33 48.49 9.64 11.24
N GLY A 34 48.51 8.45 10.61
CA GLY A 34 47.48 8.10 9.64
C GLY A 34 46.14 7.93 10.35
N GLY A 35 45.26 8.92 10.21
CA GLY A 35 43.84 8.82 10.56
C GLY A 35 43.04 9.04 9.29
N ASP A 36 42.40 7.97 8.81
CA ASP A 36 41.35 8.02 7.80
C ASP A 36 40.29 9.03 8.24
N ALA A 37 40.29 10.21 7.63
CA ALA A 37 39.14 11.09 7.68
C ALA A 37 38.05 10.43 6.82
N PRO A 38 36.86 10.10 7.37
CA PRO A 38 35.78 9.59 6.55
C PRO A 38 35.39 10.64 5.51
N PRO A 39 34.96 10.24 4.29
CA PRO A 39 34.54 11.18 3.26
C PRO A 39 33.46 12.12 3.80
N PRO A 40 33.41 13.41 3.38
CA PRO A 40 32.37 14.33 3.82
C PRO A 40 31.00 13.76 3.47
N GLU A 41 30.17 13.49 4.48
CA GLU A 41 28.76 13.16 4.30
C GLU A 41 28.11 14.29 3.49
N GLN A 42 27.64 13.93 2.29
CA GLN A 42 26.93 14.86 1.40
C GLN A 42 25.59 15.22 2.07
N VAL A 43 25.56 16.35 2.78
CA VAL A 43 24.32 16.91 3.32
C VAL A 43 23.46 17.37 2.15
N LYS A 44 22.50 16.51 1.75
CA LYS A 44 21.55 16.78 0.66
C LYS A 44 20.76 18.06 0.94
N LYS A 45 20.52 18.89 -0.09
CA LYS A 45 19.75 20.14 0.08
C LYS A 45 18.29 19.84 0.46
N PRO A 46 17.61 20.69 1.25
CA PRO A 46 16.22 20.47 1.65
C PRO A 46 15.25 20.20 0.48
N ALA A 47 15.46 20.85 -0.67
CA ALA A 47 14.64 20.65 -1.87
C ALA A 47 14.91 19.31 -2.60
N GLU A 48 16.09 18.71 -2.44
CA GLU A 48 16.40 17.38 -2.97
C GLU A 48 15.80 16.28 -2.11
N ILE A 49 15.80 16.48 -0.78
CA ILE A 49 15.15 15.58 0.18
C ILE A 49 13.64 15.53 -0.06
N ASP A 50 12.99 16.68 -0.31
CA ASP A 50 11.56 16.76 -0.64
C ASP A 50 11.21 15.98 -1.93
N LYS A 51 12.04 16.07 -2.98
CA LYS A 51 11.87 15.26 -4.20
C LYS A 51 12.04 13.76 -3.93
N GLU A 52 13.07 13.36 -3.18
CA GLU A 52 13.29 11.94 -2.85
C GLU A 52 12.15 11.34 -2.04
N ILE A 53 11.59 12.08 -1.08
CA ILE A 53 10.44 11.65 -0.28
C ILE A 53 9.22 11.44 -1.19
N PHE A 54 8.92 12.39 -2.08
CA PHE A 54 7.82 12.28 -3.03
C PHE A 54 7.95 11.03 -3.93
N PHE A 55 9.13 10.81 -4.52
CA PHE A 55 9.33 9.64 -5.39
C PHE A 55 9.28 8.32 -4.62
N THR A 56 9.77 8.31 -3.37
CA THR A 56 9.66 7.14 -2.49
C THR A 56 8.19 6.80 -2.19
N ALA A 57 7.39 7.82 -1.89
CA ALA A 57 5.95 7.65 -1.67
C ALA A 57 5.23 7.15 -2.94
N VAL A 58 5.60 7.67 -4.11
CA VAL A 58 5.07 7.18 -5.40
C VAL A 58 5.40 5.71 -5.64
N GLU A 59 6.64 5.29 -5.41
CA GLU A 59 7.03 3.88 -5.57
C GLU A 59 6.30 2.98 -4.58
N GLN A 60 6.07 3.45 -3.36
CA GLN A 60 5.25 2.74 -2.37
C GLN A 60 3.81 2.55 -2.85
N ILE A 61 3.17 3.60 -3.39
CA ILE A 61 1.81 3.51 -3.95
C ILE A 61 1.77 2.52 -5.12
N LYS A 62 2.75 2.57 -6.03
CA LYS A 62 2.83 1.62 -7.16
C LYS A 62 2.90 0.18 -6.67
N LYS A 63 3.73 -0.09 -5.66
CA LYS A 63 3.85 -1.42 -5.06
C LYS A 63 2.53 -1.89 -4.44
N GLU A 64 1.83 -1.01 -3.73
CA GLU A 64 0.53 -1.33 -3.14
C GLU A 64 -0.53 -1.64 -4.20
N ILE A 65 -0.54 -0.89 -5.32
CA ILE A 65 -1.38 -1.19 -6.49
C ILE A 65 -1.05 -2.57 -7.07
N GLU A 66 0.23 -2.90 -7.23
CA GLU A 66 0.63 -4.24 -7.72
C GLU A 66 0.20 -5.37 -6.80
N ASP A 67 0.26 -5.15 -5.49
CA ASP A 67 -0.19 -6.14 -4.52
C ASP A 67 -1.73 -6.31 -4.54
N ILE A 68 -2.49 -5.25 -4.79
CA ILE A 68 -3.95 -5.33 -5.04
C ILE A 68 -4.22 -6.17 -6.30
N ILE A 69 -3.47 -5.97 -7.39
CA ILE A 69 -3.62 -6.79 -8.62
C ILE A 69 -3.37 -8.28 -8.32
N LYS A 70 -2.31 -8.59 -7.57
CA LYS A 70 -2.00 -9.96 -7.13
C LYS A 70 -3.10 -10.53 -6.24
N ALA A 71 -3.68 -9.71 -5.36
CA ALA A 71 -4.78 -10.10 -4.50
C ALA A 71 -6.05 -10.43 -5.30
N THR A 72 -6.41 -9.61 -6.28
CA THR A 72 -7.53 -9.86 -7.22
C THR A 72 -7.37 -11.22 -7.90
N SER A 73 -6.20 -11.45 -8.52
CA SER A 73 -5.88 -12.74 -9.15
C SER A 73 -5.91 -13.91 -8.16
N SER A 74 -5.51 -13.67 -6.91
CA SER A 74 -5.55 -14.69 -5.86
C SER A 74 -6.97 -15.04 -5.45
N ILE A 75 -7.87 -14.06 -5.31
CA ILE A 75 -9.29 -14.29 -5.01
C ILE A 75 -9.94 -15.10 -6.13
N GLU A 76 -9.66 -14.78 -7.39
CA GLU A 76 -10.19 -15.52 -8.54
C GLU A 76 -9.73 -16.99 -8.53
N LYS A 77 -8.44 -17.23 -8.30
CA LYS A 77 -7.90 -18.60 -8.17
C LYS A 77 -8.51 -19.34 -6.99
N ILE A 78 -8.68 -18.66 -5.84
CA ILE A 78 -9.33 -19.24 -4.67
C ILE A 78 -10.80 -19.57 -4.99
N ASN A 79 -11.52 -18.73 -5.74
CA ASN A 79 -12.88 -19.01 -6.18
C ASN A 79 -12.94 -20.27 -7.03
N GLU A 80 -12.11 -20.36 -8.07
CA GLU A 80 -12.07 -21.54 -8.95
C GLU A 80 -11.76 -22.83 -8.18
N GLN A 81 -10.79 -22.77 -7.26
CA GLN A 81 -10.46 -23.91 -6.41
C GLN A 81 -11.59 -24.24 -5.44
N ALA A 82 -12.28 -23.23 -4.89
CA ALA A 82 -13.40 -23.43 -3.98
C ALA A 82 -14.61 -24.05 -4.69
N GLN A 83 -14.85 -23.73 -5.96
CA GLN A 83 -15.90 -24.37 -6.77
C GLN A 83 -15.56 -25.84 -7.06
N LYS A 84 -14.30 -26.16 -7.35
CA LYS A 84 -13.83 -27.52 -7.65
C LYS A 84 -13.62 -28.39 -6.39
N ALA A 85 -13.48 -27.78 -5.21
CA ALA A 85 -13.25 -28.52 -3.98
C ALA A 85 -14.46 -29.39 -3.61
N THR A 86 -14.18 -30.66 -3.33
CA THR A 86 -15.16 -31.68 -2.89
C THR A 86 -15.02 -32.03 -1.40
N THR A 87 -13.90 -31.67 -0.77
CA THR A 87 -13.61 -31.97 0.64
C THR A 87 -13.77 -30.73 1.53
N THR A 88 -14.23 -30.95 2.76
CA THR A 88 -14.47 -29.90 3.75
C THR A 88 -13.17 -29.23 4.18
N GLU A 89 -12.09 -30.00 4.32
CA GLU A 89 -10.78 -29.54 4.78
C GLU A 89 -10.19 -28.55 3.78
N LYS A 90 -10.25 -28.87 2.49
CA LYS A 90 -9.76 -27.99 1.41
C LYS A 90 -10.58 -26.72 1.32
N GLU A 91 -11.91 -26.81 1.48
CA GLU A 91 -12.77 -25.63 1.52
C GLU A 91 -12.42 -24.72 2.70
N GLN A 92 -12.14 -25.25 3.88
CA GLN A 92 -11.73 -24.47 5.04
C GLN A 92 -10.35 -23.82 4.86
N GLU A 93 -9.39 -24.52 4.27
CA GLU A 93 -8.07 -23.96 3.97
C GLU A 93 -8.17 -22.77 3.00
N LEU A 94 -8.97 -22.93 1.94
CA LEU A 94 -9.23 -21.87 0.97
C LEU A 94 -9.95 -20.67 1.61
N SER A 95 -10.87 -20.93 2.54
CA SER A 95 -11.57 -19.88 3.31
C SER A 95 -10.58 -19.07 4.16
N LYS A 96 -9.66 -19.75 4.86
CA LYS A 96 -8.61 -19.09 5.66
C LYS A 96 -7.67 -18.27 4.78
N LYS A 97 -7.27 -18.81 3.61
CA LYS A 97 -6.46 -18.08 2.63
C LYS A 97 -7.18 -16.84 2.11
N LEU A 98 -8.46 -16.96 1.78
CA LEU A 98 -9.28 -15.85 1.31
C LEU A 98 -9.32 -14.71 2.34
N ARG A 99 -9.63 -15.01 3.60
CA ARG A 99 -9.69 -13.99 4.67
C ARG A 99 -8.36 -13.27 4.83
N ARG A 100 -7.24 -14.00 4.84
CA ARG A 100 -5.90 -13.38 4.91
C ARG A 100 -5.63 -12.45 3.75
N VAL A 101 -6.00 -12.84 2.52
CA VAL A 101 -5.86 -11.99 1.34
C VAL A 101 -6.72 -10.74 1.49
N ILE A 102 -7.98 -10.87 1.91
CA ILE A 102 -8.89 -9.74 2.12
C ILE A 102 -8.35 -8.77 3.18
N ASP A 103 -8.02 -9.27 4.37
CA ASP A 103 -7.56 -8.44 5.48
C ASP A 103 -6.24 -7.72 5.15
N GLY A 104 -5.30 -8.42 4.48
CA GLY A 104 -4.05 -7.84 4.02
C GLY A 104 -4.28 -6.74 2.98
N THR A 105 -5.08 -7.04 1.96
CA THR A 105 -5.34 -6.10 0.86
C THR A 105 -6.09 -4.86 1.35
N ASN A 106 -7.07 -5.01 2.25
CA ASN A 106 -7.79 -3.87 2.82
C ASN A 106 -6.86 -2.93 3.59
N LYS A 107 -5.88 -3.46 4.32
CA LYS A 107 -4.88 -2.64 5.01
C LYS A 107 -3.99 -1.89 4.03
N GLN A 108 -3.53 -2.57 2.98
CA GLN A 108 -2.71 -1.96 1.92
C GLN A 108 -3.49 -0.90 1.15
N ALA A 109 -4.75 -1.15 0.81
CA ALA A 109 -5.62 -0.19 0.14
C ALA A 109 -5.85 1.07 0.99
N LYS A 110 -6.02 0.93 2.31
CA LYS A 110 -6.12 2.06 3.24
C LYS A 110 -4.82 2.86 3.32
N ALA A 111 -3.67 2.18 3.36
CA ALA A 111 -2.37 2.83 3.35
C ALA A 111 -2.16 3.64 2.07
N ALA A 112 -2.43 3.04 0.91
CA ALA A 112 -2.34 3.68 -0.40
C ALA A 112 -3.22 4.92 -0.48
N LYS A 113 -4.47 4.81 0.00
CA LYS A 113 -5.43 5.91 0.02
C LYS A 113 -4.96 7.07 0.90
N ASN A 114 -4.43 6.77 2.08
CA ASN A 114 -3.91 7.80 2.98
C ASN A 114 -2.70 8.50 2.35
N LEU A 115 -1.77 7.74 1.78
CA LEU A 115 -0.58 8.29 1.14
C LEU A 115 -0.92 9.14 -0.09
N LEU A 116 -1.88 8.72 -0.92
CA LEU A 116 -2.42 9.52 -2.02
C LEU A 116 -3.03 10.85 -1.52
N GLY A 117 -3.77 10.81 -0.41
CA GLY A 117 -4.35 12.00 0.22
C GLY A 117 -3.30 12.96 0.78
N GLU A 118 -2.28 12.42 1.46
CA GLU A 118 -1.15 13.17 2.00
C GLU A 118 -0.36 13.87 0.89
N LEU A 119 -0.01 13.15 -0.18
CA LEU A 119 0.67 13.73 -1.34
C LEU A 119 -0.16 14.82 -2.03
N LYS A 120 -1.49 14.68 -2.05
CA LYS A 120 -2.36 15.72 -2.59
C LYS A 120 -2.30 16.98 -1.73
N ALA A 121 -2.44 16.84 -0.41
CA ALA A 121 -2.39 17.96 0.53
C ALA A 121 -1.02 18.65 0.52
N GLU A 122 0.06 17.87 0.39
CA GLU A 122 1.41 18.38 0.24
C GLU A 122 1.56 19.24 -1.02
N ASN A 123 1.08 18.74 -2.17
CA ASN A 123 1.12 19.49 -3.43
C ASN A 123 0.34 20.81 -3.36
N GLU A 124 -0.83 20.84 -2.73
CA GLU A 124 -1.59 22.09 -2.52
C GLU A 124 -0.84 23.07 -1.61
N SER A 125 -0.26 22.60 -0.50
CA SER A 125 0.57 23.43 0.38
C SER A 125 1.79 24.00 -0.35
N LEU A 126 2.46 23.20 -1.19
CA LEU A 126 3.61 23.65 -1.97
C LEU A 126 3.24 24.70 -3.02
N LYS A 127 2.05 24.56 -3.62
CA LYS A 127 1.46 25.52 -4.55
C LYS A 127 1.13 26.84 -3.88
N GLU A 128 0.49 26.81 -2.71
CA GLU A 128 0.16 28.03 -1.93
C GLU A 128 1.41 28.78 -1.48
N LYS A 129 2.45 28.05 -1.05
CA LYS A 129 3.71 28.64 -0.57
C LYS A 129 4.65 29.09 -1.71
N GLY A 130 4.35 28.75 -2.96
CA GLY A 130 5.22 29.00 -4.11
C GLY A 130 6.64 28.42 -3.95
N SER A 131 6.79 27.39 -3.12
CA SER A 131 8.10 26.85 -2.69
C SER A 131 8.71 25.85 -3.70
N ILE A 132 7.98 25.56 -4.79
CA ILE A 132 8.37 24.62 -5.83
C ILE A 132 8.22 25.25 -7.22
N SER A 133 9.03 24.80 -8.18
CA SER A 133 8.89 25.26 -9.57
C SER A 133 7.54 24.80 -10.17
N ASN A 134 6.92 25.65 -10.99
CA ASN A 134 5.67 25.29 -11.69
C ASN A 134 5.80 24.01 -12.54
N SER A 135 7.00 23.76 -13.10
CA SER A 135 7.30 22.53 -13.83
C SER A 135 7.28 21.30 -12.94
N ASP A 136 7.91 21.36 -11.77
CA ASP A 136 7.96 20.23 -10.83
C ASP A 136 6.57 19.95 -10.23
N LEU A 137 5.82 21.01 -9.88
CA LEU A 137 4.44 20.87 -9.39
C LEU A 137 3.55 20.14 -10.40
N ARG A 138 3.61 20.55 -11.68
CA ARG A 138 2.85 19.91 -12.75
C ARG A 138 3.23 18.44 -12.93
N VAL A 139 4.51 18.08 -12.76
CA VAL A 139 4.95 16.67 -12.80
C VAL A 139 4.35 15.90 -11.62
N ARG A 140 4.41 16.45 -10.40
CA ARG A 140 3.83 15.81 -9.22
C ARG A 140 2.32 15.60 -9.35
N GLU A 141 1.57 16.62 -9.78
CA GLU A 141 0.12 16.55 -10.01
C GLU A 141 -0.25 15.50 -11.07
N ASN A 142 0.45 15.47 -12.21
CA ASN A 142 0.18 14.48 -13.26
C ASN A 142 0.43 13.04 -12.79
N LEU A 143 1.51 12.83 -12.04
CA LEU A 143 1.84 11.51 -11.51
C LEU A 143 0.81 11.06 -10.48
N LEU A 144 0.41 11.95 -9.55
CA LEU A 144 -0.62 11.69 -8.56
C LEU A 144 -1.97 11.36 -9.21
N ASN A 145 -2.39 12.13 -10.21
CA ASN A 145 -3.63 11.89 -10.95
C ASN A 145 -3.61 10.54 -11.68
N THR A 146 -2.47 10.18 -12.27
CA THR A 146 -2.30 8.89 -12.97
C THR A 146 -2.38 7.72 -11.98
N LEU A 147 -1.69 7.82 -10.84
CA LEU A 147 -1.71 6.78 -9.81
C LEU A 147 -3.09 6.65 -9.17
N THR A 148 -3.78 7.77 -8.92
CA THR A 148 -5.13 7.77 -8.34
C THR A 148 -6.12 7.07 -9.26
N ARG A 149 -6.10 7.38 -10.57
CA ARG A 149 -6.95 6.68 -11.55
C ARG A 149 -6.66 5.19 -11.60
N LYS A 150 -5.38 4.82 -11.70
CA LYS A 150 -4.97 3.41 -11.71
C LYS A 150 -5.41 2.68 -10.44
N PHE A 151 -5.20 3.28 -9.27
CA PHE A 151 -5.64 2.74 -7.99
C PHE A 151 -7.15 2.48 -7.98
N ILE A 152 -7.96 3.46 -8.39
CA ILE A 152 -9.42 3.33 -8.46
C ILE A 152 -9.83 2.19 -9.39
N ASP A 153 -9.22 2.08 -10.57
CA ASP A 153 -9.57 1.05 -11.55
C ASP A 153 -9.22 -0.36 -11.04
N GLU A 154 -8.06 -0.54 -10.42
CA GLU A 154 -7.68 -1.83 -9.82
C GLU A 154 -8.58 -2.18 -8.62
N MET A 155 -8.98 -1.20 -7.82
CA MET A 155 -9.91 -1.42 -6.71
C MET A 155 -11.30 -1.84 -7.18
N LYS A 156 -11.77 -1.35 -8.34
CA LYS A 156 -13.04 -1.80 -8.94
C LYS A 156 -12.95 -3.26 -9.38
N LEU A 157 -11.83 -3.66 -9.99
CA LEU A 157 -11.59 -5.06 -10.37
C LEU A 157 -11.54 -5.97 -9.14
N TYR A 158 -10.87 -5.51 -8.07
CA TYR A 158 -10.83 -6.20 -6.80
C TYR A 158 -12.23 -6.39 -6.19
N GLN A 159 -13.04 -5.33 -6.14
CA GLN A 159 -14.44 -5.41 -5.69
C GLN A 159 -15.27 -6.39 -6.55
N ALA A 160 -15.09 -6.36 -7.87
CA ALA A 160 -15.79 -7.26 -8.77
C ALA A 160 -15.42 -8.74 -8.52
N ALA A 161 -14.14 -9.04 -8.27
CA ALA A 161 -13.69 -10.38 -7.92
C ALA A 161 -14.28 -10.86 -6.58
N GLN A 162 -14.34 -9.98 -5.57
CA GLN A 162 -14.99 -10.25 -4.28
C GLN A 162 -16.49 -10.55 -4.44
N GLN A 163 -17.19 -9.73 -5.23
CA GLN A 163 -18.62 -9.92 -5.48
C GLN A 163 -18.89 -11.22 -6.24
N LYS A 164 -18.05 -11.56 -7.21
CA LYS A 164 -18.12 -12.84 -7.94
C LYS A 164 -17.97 -14.02 -7.00
N TYR A 165 -16.94 -14.00 -6.13
CA TYR A 165 -16.76 -15.04 -5.12
C TYR A 165 -18.01 -15.17 -4.22
N LYS A 166 -18.55 -14.05 -3.73
CA LYS A 166 -19.76 -14.02 -2.89
C LYS A 166 -20.94 -14.71 -3.58
N THR A 167 -21.24 -14.32 -4.81
CA THR A 167 -22.35 -14.91 -5.58
C THR A 167 -22.15 -16.41 -5.78
N ASP A 168 -20.93 -16.82 -6.15
CA ASP A 168 -20.61 -18.22 -6.43
C ASP A 168 -20.66 -19.10 -5.16
N ILE A 169 -20.21 -18.58 -4.02
CA ILE A 169 -20.28 -19.32 -2.75
C ILE A 169 -21.71 -19.42 -2.24
N GLN A 170 -22.52 -18.35 -2.36
CA GLN A 170 -23.94 -18.38 -2.00
C GLN A 170 -24.70 -19.43 -2.82
N LYS A 171 -24.44 -19.49 -4.14
CA LYS A 171 -25.03 -20.51 -5.01
C LYS A 171 -24.63 -21.93 -4.59
N LYS A 172 -23.36 -22.15 -4.23
CA LYS A 172 -22.87 -23.44 -3.76
C LYS A 172 -23.51 -23.85 -2.42
N MET A 173 -23.60 -22.92 -1.47
CA MET A 173 -24.25 -23.15 -0.17
C MET A 173 -25.74 -23.45 -0.33
N LYS A 174 -26.46 -22.71 -1.19
CA LYS A 174 -27.87 -22.98 -1.51
C LYS A 174 -28.08 -24.40 -2.01
N ARG A 175 -27.20 -24.90 -2.88
CA ARG A 175 -27.25 -26.30 -3.32
C ARG A 175 -27.01 -27.28 -2.16
N GLN A 176 -26.06 -26.99 -1.26
CA GLN A 176 -25.78 -27.85 -0.10
C GLN A 176 -26.95 -27.88 0.89
N VAL A 177 -27.62 -26.75 1.13
CA VAL A 177 -28.83 -26.71 1.98
C VAL A 177 -29.97 -27.52 1.35
N LYS A 178 -30.17 -27.42 0.02
CA LYS A 178 -31.21 -28.19 -0.69
C LYS A 178 -30.98 -29.70 -0.73
N VAL A 179 -29.77 -30.19 -0.47
CA VAL A 179 -29.52 -31.64 -0.26
C VAL A 179 -30.19 -32.11 1.03
N VAL A 180 -30.19 -31.27 2.07
CA VAL A 180 -30.72 -31.59 3.40
C VAL A 180 -32.20 -31.23 3.52
N LYS A 181 -32.62 -30.12 2.92
CA LYS A 181 -34.01 -29.65 2.88
C LYS A 181 -34.39 -29.29 1.43
N PRO A 182 -34.89 -30.26 0.62
CA PRO A 182 -35.20 -30.05 -0.80
C PRO A 182 -36.21 -28.93 -1.06
N ASP A 183 -37.18 -28.77 -0.17
CA ASP A 183 -38.27 -27.81 -0.27
C ASP A 183 -37.93 -26.43 0.30
N ALA A 184 -36.67 -26.18 0.68
CA ALA A 184 -36.27 -24.89 1.22
C ALA A 184 -36.41 -23.77 0.19
N THR A 185 -37.17 -22.74 0.56
CA THR A 185 -37.29 -21.48 -0.18
C THR A 185 -35.97 -20.72 -0.17
N ASP A 186 -35.84 -19.76 -1.08
CA ASP A 186 -34.63 -18.96 -1.17
C ASP A 186 -34.44 -18.08 0.08
N GLU A 187 -35.53 -17.52 0.63
CA GLU A 187 -35.49 -16.77 1.88
C GLU A 187 -35.09 -17.67 3.08
N GLU A 188 -35.64 -18.89 3.17
CA GLU A 188 -35.25 -19.83 4.23
C GLU A 188 -33.77 -20.21 4.15
N VAL A 189 -33.24 -20.40 2.94
CA VAL A 189 -31.81 -20.70 2.75
C VAL A 189 -30.96 -19.53 3.25
N GLU A 190 -31.32 -18.28 2.92
CA GLU A 190 -30.60 -17.11 3.42
C GLU A 190 -30.71 -16.95 4.94
N GLU A 191 -31.88 -17.22 5.53
CA GLU A 191 -32.11 -17.23 6.98
C GLU A 191 -31.19 -18.24 7.68
N ILE A 192 -31.10 -19.46 7.13
CA ILE A 192 -30.21 -20.53 7.60
C ILE A 192 -28.75 -20.13 7.44
N MET A 193 -28.39 -19.43 6.36
CA MET A 193 -27.01 -18.97 6.18
C MET A 193 -26.66 -17.89 7.22
N ARG A 194 -27.56 -16.94 7.44
CA ARG A 194 -27.35 -15.73 8.25
C ARG A 194 -27.34 -15.99 9.75
N SER A 195 -28.24 -16.85 10.24
CA SER A 195 -28.50 -16.98 11.67
C SER A 195 -27.98 -18.30 12.24
N GLU A 196 -27.34 -18.23 13.42
CA GLU A 196 -27.04 -19.44 14.20
C GLU A 196 -28.31 -20.18 14.59
N GLY A 197 -29.37 -19.43 14.95
CA GLY A 197 -30.69 -20.00 15.26
C GLY A 197 -31.33 -20.74 14.09
N GLY A 198 -31.23 -20.23 12.85
CA GLY A 198 -31.74 -20.90 11.66
C GLY A 198 -30.96 -22.17 11.32
N ARG A 199 -29.64 -22.19 11.56
CA ARG A 199 -28.81 -23.40 11.42
C ARG A 199 -29.19 -24.47 12.44
N ASP A 200 -29.34 -24.08 13.70
CA ASP A 200 -29.76 -24.98 14.78
C ASP A 200 -31.19 -25.52 14.55
N GLN A 201 -32.07 -24.70 13.99
CA GLN A 201 -33.43 -25.11 13.67
C GLN A 201 -33.49 -26.06 12.47
N LEU A 202 -32.69 -25.82 11.41
CA LEU A 202 -32.51 -26.78 10.32
C LEU A 202 -31.95 -28.11 10.86
N TYR A 203 -30.93 -28.04 11.73
CA TYR A 203 -30.31 -29.20 12.34
C TYR A 203 -31.33 -30.04 13.14
N LYS A 204 -32.12 -29.40 14.01
CA LYS A 204 -33.18 -30.06 14.79
C LYS A 204 -34.30 -30.63 13.89
N GLN A 205 -34.79 -29.86 12.92
CA GLN A 205 -35.88 -30.27 12.04
C GLN A 205 -35.50 -31.50 11.20
N THR A 206 -34.27 -31.53 10.68
CA THR A 206 -33.83 -32.62 9.81
C THR A 206 -33.51 -33.90 10.59
N ILE A 207 -32.99 -33.78 11.82
CA ILE A 207 -32.79 -34.93 12.72
C ILE A 207 -34.14 -35.56 13.09
N LEU A 208 -35.15 -34.74 13.42
CA LEU A 208 -36.50 -35.21 13.73
C LEU A 208 -37.17 -35.91 12.53
N ALA A 209 -36.81 -35.51 11.30
CA ALA A 209 -37.27 -36.13 10.06
C ALA A 209 -36.52 -37.43 9.69
N GLY A 210 -35.60 -37.92 10.53
CA GLY A 210 -34.85 -39.15 10.30
C GLY A 210 -33.59 -39.00 9.43
N GLY A 211 -33.10 -37.76 9.23
CA GLY A 211 -31.88 -37.50 8.47
C GLY A 211 -30.60 -37.99 9.18
N VAL A 212 -29.58 -38.35 8.39
CA VAL A 212 -28.30 -38.84 8.90
C VAL A 212 -27.56 -37.74 9.65
N ASN A 213 -27.29 -37.96 10.95
CA ASN A 213 -26.73 -36.95 11.85
C ASN A 213 -25.40 -36.34 11.33
N ASP A 214 -24.53 -37.16 10.75
CA ASP A 214 -23.20 -36.74 10.31
C ASP A 214 -23.20 -35.89 9.02
N GLU A 215 -24.10 -36.17 8.09
CA GLU A 215 -24.24 -35.38 6.86
C GLU A 215 -24.77 -33.98 7.18
N ILE A 216 -25.78 -33.89 8.05
CA ILE A 216 -26.38 -32.62 8.49
C ILE A 216 -25.36 -31.79 9.28
N LYS A 217 -24.61 -32.40 10.21
CA LYS A 217 -23.51 -31.73 10.93
C LYS A 217 -22.49 -31.13 9.95
N THR A 218 -22.11 -31.91 8.94
CA THR A 218 -21.12 -31.49 7.94
C THR A 218 -21.64 -30.31 7.11
N VAL A 219 -22.89 -30.37 6.62
CA VAL A 219 -23.51 -29.27 5.87
C VAL A 219 -23.64 -28.02 6.74
N THR A 220 -24.07 -28.16 7.99
CA THR A 220 -24.22 -27.02 8.91
C THR A 220 -22.88 -26.34 9.20
N ALA A 221 -21.82 -27.12 9.44
CA ALA A 221 -20.48 -26.60 9.65
C ALA A 221 -19.92 -25.88 8.40
N LYS A 222 -20.16 -26.44 7.21
CA LYS A 222 -19.82 -25.80 5.93
C LYS A 222 -20.55 -24.46 5.77
N VAL A 223 -21.85 -24.44 6.01
CA VAL A 223 -22.68 -23.24 5.90
C VAL A 223 -22.19 -22.16 6.87
N ALA A 224 -21.90 -22.51 8.12
CA ALA A 224 -21.38 -21.56 9.11
C ALA A 224 -20.02 -20.95 8.69
N GLY A 225 -19.07 -21.80 8.25
CA GLY A 225 -17.75 -21.34 7.83
C GLY A 225 -17.80 -20.43 6.61
N LYS A 226 -18.65 -20.76 5.63
CA LYS A 226 -18.82 -19.96 4.41
C LYS A 226 -19.60 -18.66 4.65
N TYR A 227 -20.54 -18.65 5.57
CA TYR A 227 -21.23 -17.42 5.96
C TYR A 227 -20.25 -16.39 6.55
N GLN A 228 -19.28 -16.83 7.37
CA GLN A 228 -18.24 -15.94 7.85
C GLN A 228 -17.37 -15.36 6.72
N ASP A 229 -17.10 -16.12 5.66
CA ASP A 229 -16.40 -15.61 4.47
C ASP A 229 -17.22 -14.54 3.75
N VAL A 230 -18.53 -14.79 3.58
CA VAL A 230 -19.47 -13.82 2.99
C VAL A 230 -19.49 -12.53 3.80
N LYS A 231 -19.55 -12.62 5.13
CA LYS A 231 -19.53 -11.44 6.01
C LYS A 231 -18.24 -10.64 5.89
N ALA A 232 -17.09 -11.32 5.82
CA ALA A 232 -15.80 -10.65 5.62
C ALA A 232 -15.72 -9.93 4.26
N LEU A 233 -16.27 -10.55 3.21
CA LEU A 233 -16.38 -9.94 1.89
C LEU A 233 -17.31 -8.72 1.91
N GLU A 234 -18.47 -8.82 2.56
CA GLU A 234 -19.42 -7.70 2.67
C GLU A 234 -18.80 -6.51 3.40
N GLN A 235 -18.09 -6.76 4.50
CA GLN A 235 -17.37 -5.72 5.21
C GLN A 235 -16.30 -5.08 4.33
N SER A 236 -15.51 -5.90 3.63
CA SER A 236 -14.49 -5.39 2.71
C SER A 236 -15.11 -4.52 1.62
N VAL A 237 -16.14 -4.99 0.92
CA VAL A 237 -16.84 -4.22 -0.12
C VAL A 237 -17.40 -2.89 0.42
N ALA A 238 -17.96 -2.88 1.63
CA ALA A 238 -18.43 -1.65 2.26
C ALA A 238 -17.27 -0.67 2.53
N GLU A 239 -16.13 -1.16 3.00
CA GLU A 239 -14.92 -0.35 3.19
C GLU A 239 -14.40 0.21 1.85
N LEU A 240 -14.42 -0.58 0.77
CA LEU A 240 -14.02 -0.11 -0.56
C LEU A 240 -14.97 0.96 -1.09
N HIS A 241 -16.28 0.79 -0.86
CA HIS A 241 -17.28 1.77 -1.26
C HIS A 241 -17.03 3.12 -0.58
N GLN A 242 -16.75 3.11 0.73
CA GLN A 242 -16.39 4.34 1.45
C GLN A 242 -15.12 4.97 0.87
N MET A 243 -14.09 4.17 0.54
CA MET A 243 -12.89 4.69 -0.12
C MET A 243 -13.22 5.36 -1.46
N PHE A 244 -14.10 4.81 -2.29
CA PHE A 244 -14.49 5.45 -3.55
C PHE A 244 -15.19 6.80 -3.36
N LEU A 245 -16.03 6.93 -2.34
CA LEU A 245 -16.65 8.21 -1.99
C LEU A 245 -15.58 9.24 -1.60
N ASP A 246 -14.59 8.83 -0.80
CA ASP A 246 -13.47 9.68 -0.42
C ASP A 246 -12.62 10.09 -1.64
N PHE A 247 -12.45 9.19 -2.63
CA PHE A 247 -11.75 9.52 -3.87
C PHE A 247 -12.54 10.45 -4.80
N ALA A 248 -13.87 10.38 -4.82
CA ALA A 248 -14.69 11.32 -5.55
C ALA A 248 -14.55 12.76 -5.03
N LEU A 249 -14.11 12.94 -3.78
CA LEU A 249 -13.74 14.23 -3.19
C LEU A 249 -12.27 14.62 -3.44
N LEU A 250 -11.43 13.64 -3.81
CA LEU A 250 -10.01 13.82 -4.13
C LEU A 250 -9.73 14.02 -5.62
N VAL A 251 -10.68 13.77 -6.53
CA VAL A 251 -10.51 13.98 -7.97
C VAL A 251 -11.02 15.35 -8.39
#